data_AF-A0A7S0XER2-F1
#
_entry.id   AF-A0A7S0XER2-F1
#
_cell.length_a   1.000
_cell.length_b   1.000
_cell.length_c   1.000
_cell.angle_alpha   90.00
_cell.angle_beta   90.00
_cell.angle_gamma   90.00
#
_symmetry.space_group_name_H-M   'P 1'
#
loop_
_entity.id
_entity.type
_entity.pdbx_description
1 polymer ?
#
loop_
_entity_poly.entity_id
_entity_poly.type
_entity_poly.pdbx_seq_one_letter_code
_entity_poly.pdbx_strand_id
1 'polypeptide(L)'
;KQLLTQLETVNERNNYNLQLQGYGTTNSKSLKRLFDQSIDYKPNVILYRDSAGWCPYCEKIWLQLEEKRIPYEIIKINMRCYGDKPSEFMRLNPSGTLPVAIINNQVITESNVIMSKLEELFPLNNPLLPTLISNPNKYNRIQGLYALERKIFSTWFSWLTSRAAATSAGSMDYYLTILEHELSKDSSGPYFLGDMFSLVDIMFTPFLERMAASLPYFKGYEIRTSKFPYLLAWYEAMDSRETYQGIKSDYYTHCHDLPPQIGYCHSLEGSEQFSQEIDGEAWTVTRSPNDCFEPMIPKDEGIARRDAVRQSIYNHENLVKFCLRGVGSPGFPKVSAPLAGQKTN
;
A
#
# COMPACT_ATOMS: atom_id res chain seq x y z
N LYS A 1 16.56 23.36 3.85
CA LYS A 1 15.66 23.75 4.96
C LYS A 1 15.26 25.23 4.90
N GLN A 2 16.20 26.18 4.99
CA GLN A 2 15.89 27.62 4.93
C GLN A 2 15.08 28.02 3.69
N LEU A 3 15.51 27.57 2.50
CA LEU A 3 14.80 27.83 1.25
C LEU A 3 13.37 27.27 1.24
N LEU A 4 13.17 26.06 1.77
CA LEU A 4 11.85 25.45 1.88
C LEU A 4 10.94 26.33 2.77
N THR A 5 11.42 26.76 3.93
CA THR A 5 10.66 27.62 4.84
C THR A 5 10.25 28.97 4.22
N GLN A 6 11.04 29.50 3.28
CA GLN A 6 10.74 30.73 2.56
C GLN A 6 9.69 30.52 1.46
N LEU A 7 9.69 29.35 0.81
CA LEU A 7 8.82 29.05 -0.34
C LEU A 7 7.50 28.36 0.06
N GLU A 8 7.42 27.75 1.24
CA GLU A 8 6.20 27.12 1.73
C GLU A 8 5.14 28.16 2.11
N THR A 9 3.89 27.87 1.70
CA THR A 9 2.72 28.62 2.13
C THR A 9 2.41 28.35 3.61
N VAL A 10 1.65 29.26 4.24
CA VAL A 10 1.16 29.07 5.62
C VAL A 10 0.32 27.80 5.73
N ASN A 11 -0.53 27.53 4.73
CA ASN A 11 -1.39 26.35 4.71
C ASN A 11 -0.58 25.04 4.64
N GLU A 12 0.45 24.97 3.79
CA GLU A 12 1.33 23.79 3.71
C GLU A 12 1.99 23.49 5.06
N ARG A 13 2.50 24.52 5.75
CA ARG A 13 3.13 24.36 7.08
C ARG A 13 2.13 23.93 8.14
N ASN A 14 0.95 24.53 8.17
CA ASN A 14 -0.10 24.18 9.13
C ASN A 14 -0.59 22.74 8.92
N ASN A 15 -0.82 22.34 7.67
CA ASN A 15 -1.22 20.98 7.34
C ASN A 15 -0.16 19.96 7.77
N TYR A 16 1.12 20.24 7.52
CA TYR A 16 2.20 19.36 7.96
C TYR A 16 2.26 19.24 9.49
N ASN A 17 2.11 20.34 10.22
CA ASN A 17 2.10 20.33 11.68
C ASN A 17 0.89 19.55 12.25
N LEU A 18 -0.29 19.69 11.64
CA LEU A 18 -1.48 18.91 12.00
C LEU A 18 -1.24 17.41 11.80
N GLN A 19 -0.63 17.01 10.69
CA GLN A 19 -0.28 15.61 10.42
C GLN A 19 0.67 15.01 11.47
N LEU A 20 1.64 15.80 11.95
CA LEU A 20 2.54 15.38 13.03
C LEU A 20 1.83 15.21 14.37
N GLN A 21 0.76 15.97 14.61
CA GLN A 21 -0.07 15.88 15.81
C GLN A 21 -1.15 14.78 15.73
N GLY A 22 -1.27 14.12 14.57
CA GLY A 22 -2.24 13.04 14.34
C GLY A 22 -3.57 13.49 13.74
N TYR A 23 -3.60 14.66 13.13
CA TYR A 23 -4.76 15.25 12.45
C TYR A 23 -4.55 15.35 10.93
N GLY A 24 -5.60 15.76 10.22
CA GLY A 24 -5.56 15.99 8.78
C GLY A 24 -5.49 14.71 7.95
N THR A 25 -5.02 14.86 6.72
CA THR A 25 -5.06 13.81 5.70
C THR A 25 -4.23 12.59 6.10
N THR A 26 -4.67 11.41 5.66
CA THR A 26 -3.96 10.15 5.89
C THR A 26 -2.55 10.21 5.32
N ASN A 27 -1.56 9.72 6.05
CA ASN A 27 -0.16 9.70 5.61
C ASN A 27 0.67 8.68 6.39
N SER A 28 1.71 8.14 5.76
CA SER A 28 2.62 7.13 6.34
C SER A 28 3.53 7.62 7.47
N LYS A 29 3.58 8.93 7.74
CA LYS A 29 4.51 9.54 8.70
C LYS A 29 3.92 9.63 10.10
N SER A 30 2.60 9.72 10.22
CA SER A 30 1.93 9.81 11.52
C SER A 30 2.30 8.62 12.41
N LEU A 31 2.56 8.90 13.70
CA LEU A 31 2.74 7.88 14.75
C LEU A 31 1.50 7.75 15.64
N LYS A 32 0.52 8.61 15.40
CA LYS A 32 -0.76 8.68 16.11
C LYS A 32 -1.78 9.28 15.16
N ARG A 33 -3.03 8.83 15.25
CA ARG A 33 -4.18 9.36 14.51
C ARG A 33 -5.31 9.58 15.50
N LEU A 34 -5.73 10.84 15.63
CA LEU A 34 -6.75 11.28 16.60
C LEU A 34 -8.07 11.63 15.94
N PHE A 35 -8.06 11.95 14.64
CA PHE A 35 -9.24 12.40 13.89
C PHE A 35 -9.93 13.57 14.59
N ASP A 36 -11.10 13.34 15.17
CA ASP A 36 -11.93 14.37 15.81
C ASP A 36 -11.72 14.42 17.34
N GLN A 37 -10.82 13.60 17.89
CA GLN A 37 -10.53 13.55 19.32
C GLN A 37 -9.55 14.65 19.77
N SER A 38 -9.59 14.97 21.07
CA SER A 38 -8.66 15.91 21.68
C SER A 38 -7.21 15.40 21.66
N ILE A 39 -6.24 16.32 21.73
CA ILE A 39 -4.81 16.00 21.70
C ILE A 39 -4.37 15.06 22.85
N ASP A 40 -5.08 15.15 23.99
CA ASP A 40 -4.83 14.33 25.18
C ASP A 40 -5.55 12.98 25.13
N TYR A 41 -6.36 12.71 24.10
CA TYR A 41 -7.02 11.42 23.93
C TYR A 41 -5.98 10.29 23.79
N LYS A 42 -6.24 9.19 24.49
CA LYS A 42 -5.42 7.98 24.47
C LYS A 42 -6.15 6.91 23.69
N PRO A 43 -5.72 6.62 22.45
CA PRO A 43 -6.31 5.54 21.67
C PRO A 43 -6.22 4.19 22.37
N ASN A 44 -7.31 3.42 22.31
CA ASN A 44 -7.34 2.03 22.78
C ASN A 44 -6.84 1.03 21.73
N VAL A 45 -6.38 1.53 20.58
CA VAL A 45 -5.84 0.76 19.47
C VAL A 45 -4.39 1.17 19.23
N ILE A 46 -3.48 0.20 19.24
CA ILE A 46 -2.09 0.38 18.82
C ILE A 46 -1.84 -0.58 17.66
N LEU A 47 -1.42 -0.05 16.51
CA LEU A 47 -1.07 -0.81 15.33
C LEU A 47 0.47 -0.89 15.19
N TYR A 48 1.00 -2.10 15.28
CA TYR A 48 2.34 -2.41 14.84
C TYR A 48 2.30 -2.69 13.34
N ARG A 49 2.92 -1.81 12.56
CA ARG A 49 3.01 -1.93 11.10
C ARG A 49 4.43 -1.67 10.62
N ASP A 50 4.67 -1.99 9.36
CA ASP A 50 5.98 -1.82 8.78
C ASP A 50 6.33 -0.33 8.60
N SER A 51 7.60 0.01 8.72
CA SER A 51 8.08 1.40 8.66
C SER A 51 7.79 2.10 7.33
N ALA A 52 7.78 1.35 6.22
CA ALA A 52 7.78 1.88 4.86
C ALA A 52 6.38 2.01 4.25
N GLY A 53 5.40 1.23 4.72
CA GLY A 53 4.04 1.18 4.17
C GLY A 53 3.87 0.13 3.07
N TRP A 54 4.73 -0.88 3.05
CA TRP A 54 4.88 -1.85 1.96
C TRP A 54 4.28 -3.21 2.28
N CYS A 55 3.92 -3.48 3.54
CA CYS A 55 3.28 -4.74 3.90
C CYS A 55 1.79 -4.72 3.51
N PRO A 56 1.34 -5.58 2.57
CA PRO A 56 -0.06 -5.58 2.15
C PRO A 56 -1.02 -5.90 3.29
N TYR A 57 -0.59 -6.72 4.25
CA TYR A 57 -1.42 -7.08 5.41
C TYR A 57 -1.57 -5.94 6.41
N CYS A 58 -0.54 -5.09 6.57
CA CYS A 58 -0.63 -3.88 7.39
C CYS A 58 -1.55 -2.85 6.73
N GLU A 59 -1.46 -2.73 5.40
CA GLU A 59 -2.26 -1.82 4.59
C GLU A 59 -3.76 -2.05 4.77
N LYS A 60 -4.21 -3.32 4.84
CA LYS A 60 -5.61 -3.67 5.14
C LYS A 60 -6.11 -3.03 6.43
N ILE A 61 -5.34 -3.18 7.51
CA ILE A 61 -5.71 -2.66 8.84
C ILE A 61 -5.65 -1.14 8.83
N TRP A 62 -4.63 -0.59 8.19
CA TRP A 62 -4.42 0.84 8.12
C TRP A 62 -5.57 1.52 7.38
N LEU A 63 -5.96 1.00 6.21
CA LEU A 63 -7.10 1.51 5.45
C LEU A 63 -8.40 1.40 6.24
N GLN A 64 -8.65 0.26 6.92
CA GLN A 64 -9.83 0.11 7.77
C GLN A 64 -9.88 1.13 8.92
N LEU A 65 -8.78 1.34 9.63
CA LEU A 65 -8.73 2.30 10.75
C LEU A 65 -9.00 3.74 10.29
N GLU A 66 -8.45 4.12 9.14
CA GLU A 66 -8.64 5.44 8.53
C GLU A 66 -10.06 5.66 8.04
N GLU A 67 -10.62 4.68 7.34
CA GLU A 67 -11.98 4.72 6.80
C GLU A 67 -13.06 4.72 7.89
N LYS A 68 -12.81 3.98 8.99
CA LYS A 68 -13.66 4.01 10.18
C LYS A 68 -13.38 5.21 11.09
N ARG A 69 -12.31 5.99 10.82
CA ARG A 69 -11.84 7.08 11.69
C ARG A 69 -11.66 6.64 13.15
N ILE A 70 -11.17 5.41 13.37
CA ILE A 70 -10.91 4.88 14.72
C ILE A 70 -9.58 5.45 15.18
N PRO A 71 -9.49 6.24 16.25
CA PRO A 71 -8.21 6.75 16.73
C PRO A 71 -7.25 5.62 17.11
N TYR A 72 -5.97 5.74 16.76
CA TYR A 72 -4.97 4.72 17.01
C TYR A 72 -3.55 5.29 17.13
N GLU A 73 -2.68 4.56 17.81
CA GLU A 73 -1.24 4.78 17.84
C GLU A 73 -0.52 3.81 16.90
N ILE A 74 0.64 4.21 16.39
CA ILE A 74 1.40 3.46 15.39
C ILE A 74 2.80 3.19 15.93
N ILE A 75 3.18 1.92 15.96
CA ILE A 75 4.55 1.50 16.27
C ILE A 75 5.14 0.92 14.98
N LYS A 76 6.19 1.57 14.48
CA LYS A 76 6.87 1.17 13.25
C LYS A 76 7.89 0.07 13.52
N ILE A 77 7.75 -1.04 12.81
CA ILE A 77 8.60 -2.22 12.91
C ILE A 77 9.27 -2.48 11.56
N ASN A 78 10.55 -2.84 11.56
CA ASN A 78 11.22 -3.20 10.30
C ASN A 78 10.63 -4.47 9.72
N MET A 79 10.50 -4.52 8.39
CA MET A 79 10.26 -5.81 7.73
C MET A 79 11.51 -6.68 7.81
N ARG A 80 11.31 -8.00 7.72
CA ARG A 80 12.40 -8.98 7.84
C ARG A 80 13.52 -8.76 6.81
N CYS A 81 13.17 -8.36 5.58
CA CYS A 81 14.12 -8.08 4.51
C CYS A 81 14.94 -6.80 4.69
N TYR A 82 14.56 -5.92 5.64
CA TYR A 82 15.22 -4.62 5.87
C TYR A 82 15.93 -4.50 7.22
N GLY A 83 16.02 -5.58 7.98
CA GLY A 83 16.84 -5.66 9.19
C GLY A 83 16.14 -6.32 10.37
N ASP A 84 16.85 -6.33 11.49
CA ASP A 84 16.38 -6.95 12.73
C ASP A 84 15.18 -6.20 13.32
N LYS A 85 14.30 -6.97 13.94
CA LYS A 85 13.16 -6.43 14.68
C LYS A 85 13.55 -6.15 16.13
N PRO A 86 13.00 -5.10 16.77
CA PRO A 86 13.26 -4.82 18.17
C PRO A 86 12.94 -6.02 19.07
N SER A 87 13.79 -6.28 20.07
CA SER A 87 13.60 -7.42 20.97
C SER A 87 12.29 -7.35 21.76
N GLU A 88 11.81 -6.14 22.06
CA GLU A 88 10.51 -5.90 22.69
C GLU A 88 9.34 -6.37 21.82
N PHE A 89 9.39 -6.06 20.52
CA PHE A 89 8.40 -6.57 19.58
C PHE A 89 8.46 -8.09 19.47
N MET A 90 9.66 -8.68 19.46
CA MET A 90 9.81 -10.14 19.40
C MET A 90 9.29 -10.84 20.67
N ARG A 91 9.34 -10.19 21.84
CA ARG A 91 8.71 -10.70 23.06
C ARG A 91 7.18 -10.64 22.98
N LEU A 92 6.64 -9.59 22.35
CA LEU A 92 5.20 -9.42 22.15
C LEU A 92 4.64 -10.42 21.12
N ASN A 93 5.34 -10.58 19.98
CA ASN A 93 4.97 -11.48 18.91
C ASN A 93 6.19 -12.30 18.44
N PRO A 94 6.43 -13.50 19.02
CA PRO A 94 7.58 -14.34 18.69
C PRO A 94 7.67 -14.78 17.22
N SER A 95 6.55 -14.82 16.49
CA SER A 95 6.58 -15.11 15.05
C SER A 95 7.25 -14.00 14.24
N GLY A 96 7.32 -12.78 14.80
CA GLY A 96 7.85 -11.61 14.15
C GLY A 96 7.05 -11.16 12.92
N THR A 97 5.81 -11.66 12.75
CA THR A 97 4.93 -11.27 11.64
C THR A 97 4.24 -9.93 11.91
N LEU A 98 3.84 -9.25 10.84
CA LEU A 98 3.04 -8.03 10.88
C LEU A 98 1.79 -8.25 10.02
N PRO A 99 0.67 -7.57 10.31
CA PRO A 99 0.46 -6.62 11.41
C PRO A 99 0.28 -7.31 12.77
N VAL A 100 0.48 -6.52 13.84
CA VAL A 100 0.01 -6.84 15.19
C VAL A 100 -0.81 -5.65 15.68
N ALA A 101 -1.98 -5.90 16.27
CA ALA A 101 -2.78 -4.85 16.89
C ALA A 101 -2.91 -5.13 18.39
N ILE A 102 -2.81 -4.09 19.21
CA ILE A 102 -3.29 -4.12 20.59
C ILE A 102 -4.62 -3.39 20.59
N ILE A 103 -5.71 -4.09 20.92
CA ILE A 103 -7.05 -3.51 21.01
C ILE A 103 -7.59 -3.79 22.40
N ASN A 104 -7.92 -2.73 23.16
CA ASN A 104 -8.39 -2.86 24.56
C ASN A 104 -7.44 -3.74 25.40
N ASN A 105 -6.13 -3.52 25.29
CA ASN A 105 -5.06 -4.27 25.95
C ASN A 105 -4.91 -5.74 25.54
N GLN A 106 -5.60 -6.19 24.50
CA GLN A 106 -5.44 -7.55 23.95
C GLN A 106 -4.55 -7.52 22.72
N VAL A 107 -3.51 -8.36 22.71
CA VAL A 107 -2.64 -8.55 21.54
C VAL A 107 -3.36 -9.46 20.56
N ILE A 108 -3.55 -8.97 19.34
CA ILE A 108 -4.23 -9.66 18.26
C ILE A 108 -3.30 -9.69 17.06
N THR A 109 -3.07 -10.89 16.54
CA THR A 109 -2.30 -11.14 15.32
C THR A 109 -3.24 -11.61 14.21
N GLU A 110 -2.69 -11.82 13.01
CA GLU A 110 -3.43 -12.16 11.78
C GLU A 110 -4.32 -11.02 11.28
N SER A 111 -4.03 -10.50 10.08
CA SER A 111 -4.74 -9.32 9.56
C SER A 111 -6.25 -9.51 9.52
N ASN A 112 -6.74 -10.67 9.08
CA ASN A 112 -8.18 -10.91 8.96
C ASN A 112 -8.88 -10.92 10.33
N VAL A 113 -8.21 -11.43 11.37
CA VAL A 113 -8.76 -11.46 12.74
C VAL A 113 -8.80 -10.05 13.31
N ILE A 114 -7.73 -9.26 13.11
CA ILE A 114 -7.70 -7.84 13.49
C ILE A 114 -8.84 -7.10 12.79
N MET A 115 -9.04 -7.31 11.49
CA MET A 115 -10.10 -6.63 10.73
C MET A 115 -11.49 -6.93 11.27
N SER A 116 -11.78 -8.22 11.51
CA SER A 116 -13.05 -8.64 12.09
C SER A 116 -13.24 -8.05 13.49
N LYS A 117 -12.20 -7.99 14.31
CA LYS A 117 -12.31 -7.44 15.66
C LYS A 117 -12.54 -5.94 15.68
N LEU A 118 -11.90 -5.19 14.78
CA LEU A 118 -12.16 -3.76 14.61
C LEU A 118 -13.60 -3.49 14.13
N GLU A 119 -14.13 -4.32 13.24
CA GLU A 119 -15.51 -4.18 12.78
C GLU A 119 -16.52 -4.48 13.90
N GLU A 120 -16.26 -5.51 14.72
CA GLU A 120 -17.08 -5.89 15.87
C GLU A 120 -17.10 -4.83 16.97
N LEU A 121 -15.94 -4.25 17.30
CA LEU A 121 -15.78 -3.33 18.43
C LEU A 121 -16.16 -1.88 18.09
N PHE A 122 -16.12 -1.50 16.81
CA PHE A 122 -16.44 -0.14 16.35
C PHE A 122 -17.55 -0.17 15.29
N PRO A 123 -18.75 -0.70 15.61
CA PRO A 123 -19.81 -0.90 14.62
C PRO A 123 -20.50 0.40 14.20
N LEU A 124 -20.39 1.48 14.99
CA LEU A 124 -21.00 2.79 14.69
C LEU A 124 -20.08 3.70 13.88
N ASN A 125 -18.78 3.38 13.84
CA ASN A 125 -17.76 4.11 13.11
C ASN A 125 -17.73 3.64 11.66
N ASN A 126 -18.52 4.27 10.79
CA ASN A 126 -18.60 3.97 9.35
C ASN A 126 -18.58 2.44 9.06
N PRO A 127 -19.68 1.72 9.28
CA PRO A 127 -19.72 0.26 9.11
C PRO A 127 -19.25 -0.13 7.69
N LEU A 128 -18.26 -1.02 7.62
CA LEU A 128 -17.65 -1.46 6.36
C LEU A 128 -18.14 -2.84 5.94
N LEU A 129 -19.02 -3.45 6.72
CA LEU A 129 -19.81 -4.59 6.31
C LEU A 129 -21.29 -4.29 6.55
N PRO A 130 -22.19 -4.77 5.66
CA PRO A 130 -23.61 -4.76 5.96
C PRO A 130 -23.87 -5.60 7.21
N THR A 131 -24.92 -5.30 7.97
CA THR A 131 -25.35 -6.13 9.10
C THR A 131 -25.72 -7.54 8.63
N LEU A 132 -24.76 -8.47 8.74
CA LEU A 132 -24.83 -9.83 8.20
C LEU A 132 -25.96 -10.67 8.82
N ILE A 133 -26.47 -10.23 9.97
CA ILE A 133 -27.56 -10.86 10.73
C ILE A 133 -28.86 -10.96 9.91
N SER A 134 -29.05 -10.14 8.87
CA SER A 134 -30.30 -10.09 8.09
C SER A 134 -30.27 -10.80 6.73
N ASN A 135 -29.12 -11.30 6.24
CA ASN A 135 -29.07 -11.87 4.87
C ASN A 135 -27.95 -12.92 4.66
N PRO A 136 -28.24 -14.23 4.82
CA PRO A 136 -27.28 -15.32 4.59
C PRO A 136 -26.65 -15.33 3.19
N ASN A 137 -27.37 -14.88 2.15
CA ASN A 137 -26.84 -14.84 0.79
C ASN A 137 -25.71 -13.81 0.65
N LYS A 138 -25.83 -12.65 1.32
CA LYS A 138 -24.76 -11.64 1.36
C LYS A 138 -23.52 -12.17 2.09
N TYR A 139 -23.71 -12.87 3.20
CA TYR A 139 -22.61 -13.51 3.92
C TYR A 139 -21.86 -14.51 3.03
N ASN A 140 -22.58 -15.42 2.36
CA ASN A 140 -21.98 -16.41 1.46
C ASN A 140 -21.25 -15.76 0.29
N ARG A 141 -21.78 -14.67 -0.28
CA ARG A 141 -21.09 -13.88 -1.31
C ARG A 141 -19.76 -13.32 -0.80
N ILE A 142 -19.75 -12.71 0.39
CA ILE A 142 -18.53 -12.16 1.01
C ILE A 142 -17.48 -13.27 1.22
N GLN A 143 -17.89 -14.44 1.73
CA GLN A 143 -16.96 -15.57 1.89
C GLN A 143 -16.41 -16.07 0.55
N GLY A 144 -17.24 -16.11 -0.49
CA GLY A 144 -16.84 -16.42 -1.86
C GLY A 144 -15.81 -15.42 -2.40
N LEU A 145 -16.01 -14.12 -2.15
CA LEU A 145 -15.08 -13.06 -2.54
C LEU A 145 -13.74 -13.16 -1.82
N TYR A 146 -13.74 -13.46 -0.52
CA TYR A 146 -12.49 -13.74 0.22
C TYR A 146 -11.77 -14.98 -0.30
N ALA A 147 -12.49 -16.01 -0.74
CA ALA A 147 -11.88 -17.18 -1.37
C ALA A 147 -11.28 -16.84 -2.75
N LEU A 148 -11.97 -16.00 -3.52
CA LEU A 148 -11.51 -15.51 -4.81
C LEU A 148 -10.24 -14.65 -4.68
N GLU A 149 -10.18 -13.73 -3.71
CA GLU A 149 -8.98 -12.92 -3.42
C GLU A 149 -7.75 -13.81 -3.21
N ARG A 150 -7.87 -14.86 -2.39
CA ARG A 150 -6.76 -15.79 -2.13
C ARG A 150 -6.32 -16.53 -3.39
N LYS A 151 -7.25 -16.89 -4.28
CA LYS A 151 -6.95 -17.58 -5.55
C LYS A 151 -6.25 -16.64 -6.53
N ILE A 152 -6.72 -15.41 -6.65
CA ILE A 152 -6.08 -14.38 -7.47
C ILE A 152 -4.67 -14.08 -6.95
N PHE A 153 -4.52 -13.84 -5.65
CA PHE A 153 -3.21 -13.62 -5.02
C PHE A 153 -2.25 -14.79 -5.30
N SER A 154 -2.68 -16.03 -5.06
CA SER A 154 -1.84 -17.22 -5.28
C SER A 154 -1.44 -17.37 -6.75
N THR A 155 -2.36 -17.07 -7.68
CA THR A 155 -2.11 -17.15 -9.13
C THR A 155 -1.11 -16.09 -9.57
N TRP A 156 -1.31 -14.84 -9.15
CA TRP A 156 -0.38 -13.74 -9.40
C TRP A 156 1.00 -14.04 -8.82
N PHE A 157 1.07 -14.45 -7.55
CA PHE A 157 2.34 -14.76 -6.89
C PHE A 157 3.10 -15.88 -7.60
N SER A 158 2.41 -16.97 -7.96
CA SER A 158 3.01 -18.08 -8.71
C SER A 158 3.47 -17.64 -10.10
N TRP A 159 2.76 -16.74 -10.76
CA TRP A 159 3.18 -16.24 -12.07
C TRP A 159 4.38 -15.30 -11.95
N LEU A 160 4.34 -14.36 -11.00
CA LEU A 160 5.39 -13.38 -10.75
C LEU A 160 6.73 -14.06 -10.48
N THR A 161 6.72 -15.13 -9.68
CA THR A 161 7.89 -15.93 -9.28
C THR A 161 8.25 -17.05 -10.26
N SER A 162 7.61 -17.15 -11.43
CA SER A 162 7.94 -18.15 -12.45
C SER A 162 8.25 -17.54 -13.83
N ARG A 163 8.99 -18.30 -14.65
CA ARG A 163 9.25 -17.98 -16.07
C ARG A 163 8.12 -18.44 -17.01
N ALA A 164 7.07 -19.08 -16.49
CA ALA A 164 5.98 -19.59 -17.30
C ALA A 164 5.16 -18.44 -17.87
N ALA A 165 5.07 -18.36 -19.20
CA ALA A 165 4.35 -17.28 -19.89
C ALA A 165 2.88 -17.66 -20.14
N ALA A 166 2.61 -18.57 -21.09
CA ALA A 166 1.27 -18.79 -21.62
C ALA A 166 0.25 -19.36 -20.60
N THR A 167 0.57 -20.44 -19.90
CA THR A 167 -0.37 -21.10 -18.96
C THR A 167 -0.69 -20.22 -17.76
N SER A 168 0.29 -19.49 -17.25
CA SER A 168 0.13 -18.59 -16.10
C SER A 168 -0.64 -17.33 -16.47
N ALA A 169 -0.39 -16.76 -17.66
CA ALA A 169 -1.18 -15.65 -18.19
C ALA A 169 -2.66 -16.04 -18.36
N GLY A 170 -2.95 -17.19 -18.97
CA GLY A 170 -4.32 -17.69 -19.11
C GLY A 170 -5.02 -17.94 -17.77
N SER A 171 -4.28 -18.42 -16.76
CA SER A 171 -4.83 -18.61 -15.41
C SER A 171 -5.14 -17.27 -14.73
N MET A 172 -4.27 -16.27 -14.89
CA MET A 172 -4.51 -14.93 -14.37
C MET A 172 -5.72 -14.30 -15.05
N ASP A 173 -5.79 -14.39 -16.38
CA ASP A 173 -6.90 -13.88 -17.20
C ASP A 173 -8.25 -14.47 -16.79
N TYR A 174 -8.26 -15.78 -16.53
CA TYR A 174 -9.44 -16.50 -16.04
C TYR A 174 -9.94 -15.94 -14.71
N TYR A 175 -9.05 -15.78 -13.73
CA TYR A 175 -9.46 -15.27 -12.42
C TYR A 175 -9.81 -13.78 -12.43
N LEU A 176 -9.16 -12.97 -13.28
CA LEU A 176 -9.55 -11.58 -13.50
C LEU A 176 -10.92 -11.49 -14.20
N THR A 177 -11.25 -12.42 -15.09
CA THR A 177 -12.59 -12.49 -15.70
C THR A 177 -13.66 -12.87 -14.66
N ILE A 178 -13.35 -13.77 -13.72
CA ILE A 178 -14.25 -14.04 -12.58
C ILE A 178 -14.41 -12.80 -11.71
N LEU A 179 -13.30 -12.12 -11.40
CA LEU A 179 -13.30 -10.89 -10.62
C LEU A 179 -14.18 -9.80 -11.25
N GLU A 180 -14.01 -9.58 -12.55
CA GLU A 180 -14.80 -8.66 -13.36
C GLU A 180 -16.29 -8.99 -13.29
N HIS A 181 -16.65 -10.27 -13.43
CA HIS A 181 -18.03 -10.72 -13.28
C HIS A 181 -18.57 -10.53 -11.85
N GLU A 182 -17.74 -10.70 -10.81
CA GLU A 182 -18.18 -10.43 -9.43
C GLU A 182 -18.46 -8.94 -9.16
N LEU A 183 -17.66 -8.05 -9.76
CA LEU A 183 -17.89 -6.59 -9.72
C LEU A 183 -19.12 -6.18 -10.53
N SER A 184 -19.39 -6.83 -11.67
CA SER A 184 -20.54 -6.51 -12.53
C SER A 184 -21.90 -6.92 -11.95
N LYS A 185 -21.93 -7.73 -10.88
CA LYS A 185 -23.18 -8.25 -10.29
C LYS A 185 -24.05 -7.17 -9.64
N ASP A 186 -23.46 -6.06 -9.23
CA ASP A 186 -24.20 -4.96 -8.62
C ASP A 186 -24.10 -3.73 -9.53
N SER A 187 -25.22 -3.37 -10.14
CA SER A 187 -25.29 -2.25 -11.09
C SER A 187 -25.10 -0.89 -10.42
N SER A 188 -25.21 -0.79 -9.09
CA SER A 188 -24.95 0.46 -8.40
C SER A 188 -23.47 0.83 -8.49
N GLY A 189 -22.56 -0.16 -8.38
CA GLY A 189 -21.11 -0.02 -8.51
C GLY A 189 -20.51 1.14 -7.70
N PRO A 190 -19.19 1.34 -7.70
CA PRO A 190 -18.15 0.58 -8.37
C PRO A 190 -17.48 -0.49 -7.48
N TYR A 191 -17.95 -0.67 -6.24
CA TYR A 191 -17.36 -1.58 -5.26
C TYR A 191 -17.98 -2.99 -5.30
N PHE A 192 -17.34 -3.96 -4.65
CA PHE A 192 -17.81 -5.35 -4.65
C PHE A 192 -19.23 -5.52 -4.12
N LEU A 193 -19.63 -4.67 -3.18
CA LEU A 193 -20.96 -4.70 -2.56
C LEU A 193 -21.87 -3.56 -3.07
N GLY A 194 -21.61 -3.05 -4.28
CA GLY A 194 -22.39 -1.97 -4.91
C GLY A 194 -21.71 -0.62 -4.76
N ASP A 195 -22.46 0.38 -4.32
CA ASP A 195 -21.98 1.75 -4.04
C ASP A 195 -21.25 1.89 -2.70
N MET A 196 -21.37 0.89 -1.83
CA MET A 196 -20.73 0.85 -0.52
C MET A 196 -19.29 0.31 -0.61
N PHE A 197 -18.33 1.17 -0.31
CA PHE A 197 -16.96 0.75 0.00
C PHE A 197 -16.94 -0.11 1.29
N SER A 198 -16.33 -1.28 1.22
CA SER A 198 -16.48 -2.32 2.25
C SER A 198 -15.16 -2.98 2.65
N LEU A 199 -15.19 -3.84 3.68
CA LEU A 199 -14.05 -4.69 4.02
C LEU A 199 -13.66 -5.65 2.89
N VAL A 200 -14.58 -5.95 1.96
CA VAL A 200 -14.24 -6.74 0.78
C VAL A 200 -13.27 -5.96 -0.10
N ASP A 201 -13.55 -4.68 -0.37
CA ASP A 201 -12.67 -3.82 -1.15
C ASP A 201 -11.29 -3.73 -0.48
N ILE A 202 -11.25 -3.44 0.83
CA ILE A 202 -10.01 -3.41 1.62
C ILE A 202 -9.21 -4.72 1.52
N MET A 203 -9.88 -5.88 1.48
CA MET A 203 -9.21 -7.16 1.35
C MET A 203 -8.49 -7.31 0.00
N PHE A 204 -9.09 -6.81 -1.09
CA PHE A 204 -8.51 -6.87 -2.42
C PHE A 204 -7.47 -5.76 -2.67
N THR A 205 -7.64 -4.58 -2.06
CA THR A 205 -6.87 -3.37 -2.33
C THR A 205 -5.36 -3.59 -2.44
N PRO A 206 -4.67 -4.14 -1.42
CA PRO A 206 -3.21 -4.20 -1.45
C PRO A 206 -2.66 -5.08 -2.59
N PHE A 207 -3.38 -6.15 -2.92
CA PHE A 207 -2.92 -7.10 -3.92
C PHE A 207 -3.24 -6.62 -5.33
N LEU A 208 -4.41 -6.03 -5.54
CA LEU A 208 -4.75 -5.41 -6.82
C LEU A 208 -3.81 -4.23 -7.14
N GLU A 209 -3.49 -3.38 -6.15
CA GLU A 209 -2.50 -2.31 -6.28
C GLU A 209 -1.14 -2.85 -6.76
N ARG A 210 -0.62 -3.88 -6.08
CA ARG A 210 0.66 -4.51 -6.43
C ARG A 210 0.61 -5.21 -7.79
N MET A 211 -0.50 -5.84 -8.15
CA MET A 211 -0.69 -6.45 -9.46
C MET A 211 -0.69 -5.41 -10.57
N ALA A 212 -1.31 -4.24 -10.35
CA ALA A 212 -1.40 -3.17 -11.33
C ALA A 212 -0.02 -2.59 -11.68
N ALA A 213 0.90 -2.55 -10.72
CA ALA A 213 2.29 -2.17 -10.96
C ALA A 213 3.13 -3.32 -11.53
N SER A 214 3.12 -4.48 -10.86
CA SER A 214 4.07 -5.56 -11.13
C SER A 214 3.77 -6.39 -12.37
N LEU A 215 2.50 -6.57 -12.75
CA LEU A 215 2.17 -7.36 -13.94
C LEU A 215 2.60 -6.66 -15.24
N PRO A 216 2.40 -5.36 -15.44
CA PRO A 216 3.02 -4.64 -16.55
C PRO A 216 4.55 -4.72 -16.50
N TYR A 217 5.13 -4.40 -15.34
CA TYR A 217 6.59 -4.31 -15.17
C TYR A 217 7.33 -5.61 -15.45
N PHE A 218 6.85 -6.74 -14.93
CA PHE A 218 7.53 -8.03 -15.08
C PHE A 218 6.93 -8.90 -16.19
N LYS A 219 5.65 -8.75 -16.52
CA LYS A 219 4.93 -9.70 -17.41
C LYS A 219 4.40 -9.06 -18.68
N GLY A 220 4.48 -7.73 -18.83
CA GLY A 220 3.89 -7.01 -19.95
C GLY A 220 2.36 -7.18 -20.00
N TYR A 221 1.73 -7.42 -18.85
CA TYR A 221 0.30 -7.71 -18.74
C TYR A 221 -0.41 -6.63 -17.93
N GLU A 222 -1.26 -5.84 -18.59
CA GLU A 222 -2.00 -4.76 -17.97
C GLU A 222 -3.36 -5.22 -17.46
N ILE A 223 -3.72 -4.78 -16.25
CA ILE A 223 -5.02 -5.09 -15.63
C ILE A 223 -5.96 -3.89 -15.56
N ARG A 224 -5.44 -2.66 -15.74
CA ARG A 224 -6.21 -1.42 -15.78
C ARG A 224 -6.54 -1.07 -17.23
N THR A 225 -7.34 -1.90 -17.88
CA THR A 225 -7.66 -1.77 -19.31
C THR A 225 -9.15 -1.86 -19.57
N SER A 226 -9.58 -1.45 -20.76
CA SER A 226 -10.97 -1.56 -21.22
C SER A 226 -11.48 -3.00 -21.34
N LYS A 227 -10.59 -4.01 -21.22
CA LYS A 227 -10.98 -5.42 -21.12
C LYS A 227 -11.76 -5.71 -19.83
N PHE A 228 -11.44 -5.01 -18.74
CA PHE A 228 -12.05 -5.19 -17.43
C PHE A 228 -12.68 -3.87 -16.96
N PRO A 229 -13.75 -3.38 -17.62
CA PRO A 229 -14.35 -2.08 -17.33
C PRO A 229 -14.84 -1.91 -15.89
N TYR A 230 -15.38 -2.96 -15.25
CA TYR A 230 -15.83 -2.86 -13.85
C TYR A 230 -14.65 -2.84 -12.88
N LEU A 231 -13.59 -3.61 -13.14
CA LEU A 231 -12.34 -3.51 -12.39
C LEU A 231 -11.66 -2.15 -12.58
N LEU A 232 -11.69 -1.58 -13.79
CA LEU A 232 -11.18 -0.24 -14.06
C LEU A 232 -11.97 0.82 -13.27
N ALA A 233 -13.30 0.75 -13.27
CA ALA A 233 -14.15 1.62 -12.45
C ALA A 233 -13.87 1.47 -10.95
N TRP A 234 -13.62 0.25 -10.47
CA TRP A 234 -13.20 -0.01 -9.09
C TRP A 234 -11.87 0.69 -8.78
N TYR A 235 -10.87 0.61 -9.67
CA TYR A 235 -9.61 1.31 -9.48
C TYR A 235 -9.78 2.83 -9.46
N GLU A 236 -10.58 3.41 -10.36
CA GLU A 236 -10.86 4.85 -10.38
C GLU A 236 -11.56 5.30 -9.09
N ALA A 237 -12.49 4.49 -8.59
CA ALA A 237 -13.15 4.73 -7.32
C ALA A 237 -12.18 4.68 -6.15
N MET A 238 -11.30 3.68 -6.09
CA MET A 238 -10.22 3.61 -5.10
C MET A 238 -9.30 4.82 -5.20
N ASP A 239 -8.88 5.20 -6.40
CA ASP A 239 -8.01 6.34 -6.62
C ASP A 239 -8.65 7.66 -6.16
N SER A 240 -9.99 7.78 -6.17
CA SER A 240 -10.68 8.96 -5.64
C SER A 240 -10.68 9.07 -4.10
N ARG A 241 -10.34 7.99 -3.38
CA ARG A 241 -10.40 7.96 -1.90
C ARG A 241 -9.15 8.59 -1.29
N GLU A 242 -9.34 9.63 -0.49
CA GLU A 242 -8.24 10.35 0.16
C GLU A 242 -7.39 9.45 1.09
N THR A 243 -8.06 8.55 1.82
CA THR A 243 -7.44 7.54 2.69
C THR A 243 -6.51 6.62 1.91
N TYR A 244 -6.97 6.08 0.79
CA TYR A 244 -6.19 5.23 -0.11
C TYR A 244 -5.01 6.01 -0.70
N GLN A 245 -5.22 7.24 -1.18
CA GLN A 245 -4.15 8.10 -1.69
C GLN A 245 -3.06 8.42 -0.65
N GLY A 246 -3.43 8.47 0.63
CA GLY A 246 -2.50 8.66 1.75
C GLY A 246 -1.71 7.41 2.15
N ILE A 247 -2.12 6.24 1.65
CA ILE A 247 -1.60 4.91 2.01
C ILE A 247 -0.85 4.26 0.85
N LYS A 248 -1.41 4.31 -0.36
CA LYS A 248 -0.89 3.63 -1.55
C LYS A 248 0.55 4.04 -1.85
N SER A 249 1.34 3.09 -2.34
CA SER A 249 2.68 3.37 -2.85
C SER A 249 2.66 3.50 -4.37
N ASP A 250 3.71 4.10 -4.93
CA ASP A 250 3.87 4.24 -6.37
C ASP A 250 4.29 2.92 -7.05
N TYR A 251 4.13 2.86 -8.37
CA TYR A 251 4.43 1.66 -9.16
C TYR A 251 5.90 1.26 -9.07
N TYR A 252 6.80 2.25 -9.07
CA TYR A 252 8.23 2.02 -8.88
C TYR A 252 8.48 1.26 -7.58
N THR A 253 7.93 1.77 -6.48
CA THR A 253 8.08 1.21 -5.14
C THR A 253 7.56 -0.22 -5.10
N HIS A 254 6.37 -0.50 -5.62
CA HIS A 254 5.83 -1.87 -5.68
C HIS A 254 6.68 -2.82 -6.52
N CYS A 255 7.28 -2.35 -7.62
CA CYS A 255 8.10 -3.22 -8.46
C CYS A 255 9.44 -3.55 -7.79
N HIS A 256 10.00 -2.62 -7.01
CA HIS A 256 11.30 -2.77 -6.35
C HIS A 256 11.23 -3.33 -4.93
N ASP A 257 10.09 -3.24 -4.24
CA ASP A 257 9.89 -3.79 -2.90
C ASP A 257 9.50 -5.28 -2.91
N LEU A 258 8.88 -5.77 -3.99
CA LEU A 258 8.43 -7.15 -4.13
C LEU A 258 9.60 -8.14 -4.13
N PRO A 259 10.66 -8.01 -4.98
CA PRO A 259 11.74 -8.99 -5.01
C PRO A 259 12.43 -9.21 -3.65
N PRO A 260 12.79 -8.19 -2.86
CA PRO A 260 13.32 -8.39 -1.50
C PRO A 260 12.37 -9.13 -0.54
N GLN A 261 11.06 -9.01 -0.74
CA GLN A 261 10.04 -9.64 0.12
C GLN A 261 9.76 -11.10 -0.26
N ILE A 262 9.72 -11.38 -1.57
CA ILE A 262 9.28 -12.69 -2.10
C ILE A 262 10.41 -13.49 -2.75
N GLY A 263 11.63 -12.96 -2.74
CA GLY A 263 12.86 -13.59 -3.25
C GLY A 263 13.27 -13.06 -4.62
N TYR A 264 12.44 -13.30 -5.65
CA TYR A 264 12.73 -12.88 -7.02
C TYR A 264 11.45 -12.78 -7.86
N CYS A 265 11.43 -11.84 -8.81
CA CYS A 265 10.37 -11.67 -9.80
C CYS A 265 10.96 -11.91 -11.20
N HIS A 266 10.32 -12.74 -12.03
CA HIS A 266 10.81 -13.04 -13.38
C HIS A 266 10.21 -12.09 -14.41
N SER A 267 11.06 -11.35 -15.12
CA SER A 267 10.63 -10.61 -16.31
C SER A 267 10.42 -11.54 -17.51
N LEU A 268 9.40 -11.26 -18.32
CA LEU A 268 9.16 -11.87 -19.62
C LEU A 268 9.54 -10.89 -20.74
N GLU A 269 9.93 -11.45 -21.89
CA GLU A 269 10.13 -10.67 -23.12
C GLU A 269 8.83 -9.92 -23.47
N GLY A 270 8.94 -8.64 -23.81
CA GLY A 270 7.82 -7.73 -24.07
C GLY A 270 7.42 -6.85 -22.89
N SER A 271 7.99 -7.06 -21.69
CA SER A 271 7.75 -6.21 -20.51
C SER A 271 8.68 -4.98 -20.44
N GLU A 272 9.67 -4.89 -21.33
CA GLU A 272 10.76 -3.91 -21.26
C GLU A 272 10.23 -2.48 -21.32
N GLN A 273 9.24 -2.20 -22.17
CA GLN A 273 8.63 -0.87 -22.30
C GLN A 273 8.06 -0.40 -20.96
N PHE A 274 7.29 -1.25 -20.27
CA PHE A 274 6.70 -0.91 -18.97
C PHE A 274 7.77 -0.74 -17.90
N SER A 275 8.76 -1.63 -17.85
CA SER A 275 9.84 -1.51 -16.87
C SER A 275 10.65 -0.23 -17.04
N GLN A 276 11.00 0.14 -18.28
CA GLN A 276 11.71 1.39 -18.59
C GLN A 276 10.87 2.63 -18.27
N GLU A 277 9.56 2.56 -18.52
CA GLU A 277 8.64 3.64 -18.21
C GLU A 277 8.45 3.84 -16.70
N ILE A 278 8.28 2.76 -15.94
CA ILE A 278 8.12 2.79 -14.48
C ILE A 278 9.42 3.19 -13.79
N ASP A 279 10.57 2.68 -14.25
CA ASP A 279 11.89 3.03 -13.69
C ASP A 279 12.30 4.47 -14.05
N GLY A 280 11.83 4.97 -15.20
CA GLY A 280 12.22 6.25 -15.75
C GLY A 280 13.72 6.34 -16.07
N GLU A 281 14.21 7.57 -16.25
CA GLU A 281 15.64 7.83 -16.44
C GLU A 281 16.27 8.29 -15.12
N ALA A 282 17.32 7.60 -14.70
CA ALA A 282 18.00 7.91 -13.45
C ALA A 282 18.48 9.37 -13.44
N TRP A 283 18.14 10.10 -12.36
CA TRP A 283 18.62 11.46 -12.02
C TRP A 283 17.95 12.64 -12.73
N THR A 284 17.09 12.41 -13.72
CA THR A 284 16.33 13.46 -14.39
C THR A 284 14.84 13.17 -14.33
N VAL A 285 14.09 14.09 -13.71
CA VAL A 285 12.62 14.09 -13.80
C VAL A 285 12.27 14.56 -15.22
N THR A 286 12.29 13.64 -16.18
CA THR A 286 12.06 13.93 -17.61
C THR A 286 10.60 13.95 -17.99
N ARG A 287 9.71 13.46 -17.12
CA ARG A 287 8.27 13.35 -17.38
C ARG A 287 7.46 14.17 -16.40
N SER A 288 6.39 14.76 -16.92
CA SER A 288 5.34 15.37 -16.11
C SER A 288 4.69 14.29 -15.24
N PRO A 289 4.34 14.58 -13.97
CA PRO A 289 3.52 13.69 -13.14
C PRO A 289 2.17 13.31 -13.77
N ASN A 290 1.76 14.00 -14.83
CA ASN A 290 0.50 13.76 -15.54
C ASN A 290 0.65 12.89 -16.80
N ASP A 291 1.89 12.58 -17.22
CA ASP A 291 2.19 11.81 -18.44
C ASP A 291 2.87 10.46 -18.11
N CYS A 292 2.51 9.86 -16.98
CA CYS A 292 3.05 8.56 -16.55
C CYS A 292 2.03 7.44 -16.72
N PHE A 293 2.53 6.24 -17.02
CA PHE A 293 1.74 5.00 -17.02
C PHE A 293 0.98 4.75 -15.71
N GLU A 294 1.59 5.12 -14.57
CA GLU A 294 0.89 5.07 -13.30
C GLU A 294 -0.22 6.14 -13.25
N PRO A 295 -1.47 5.77 -12.92
CA PRO A 295 -2.54 6.73 -12.74
C PRO A 295 -2.32 7.53 -11.45
N MET A 296 -1.75 8.72 -11.63
CA MET A 296 -1.49 9.69 -10.57
C MET A 296 -2.58 10.75 -10.53
N ILE A 297 -3.01 11.14 -9.33
CA ILE A 297 -3.83 12.34 -9.18
C ILE A 297 -2.95 13.54 -9.53
N PRO A 298 -3.36 14.40 -10.49
CA PRO A 298 -2.63 15.60 -10.82
C PRO A 298 -2.38 16.46 -9.57
N LYS A 299 -1.11 16.76 -9.31
CA LYS A 299 -0.70 17.70 -8.27
C LYS A 299 -0.03 18.90 -8.91
N ASP A 300 -0.18 20.07 -8.30
CA ASP A 300 0.64 21.22 -8.65
C ASP A 300 2.12 20.85 -8.52
N GLU A 301 2.88 21.06 -9.59
CA GLU A 301 4.28 20.65 -9.66
C GLU A 301 5.13 21.36 -8.58
N GLY A 302 4.80 22.61 -8.27
CA GLY A 302 5.44 23.37 -7.21
C GLY A 302 5.23 22.74 -5.82
N ILE A 303 3.98 22.36 -5.51
CA ILE A 303 3.64 21.64 -4.27
C ILE A 303 4.39 20.31 -4.21
N ALA A 304 4.35 19.51 -5.30
CA ALA A 304 5.02 18.21 -5.35
C ALA A 304 6.53 18.32 -5.11
N ARG A 305 7.21 19.29 -5.72
CA ARG A 305 8.64 19.56 -5.50
C ARG A 305 8.95 19.96 -4.07
N ARG A 306 8.13 20.83 -3.44
CA ARG A 306 8.31 21.22 -2.03
C ARG A 306 8.09 20.04 -1.08
N ASP A 307 7.09 19.21 -1.34
CA ASP A 307 6.82 18.00 -0.57
C ASP A 307 7.98 17.00 -0.65
N ALA A 308 8.54 16.78 -1.85
CA ALA A 308 9.72 15.94 -2.07
C ALA A 308 10.93 16.47 -1.30
N VAL A 309 11.21 17.78 -1.36
CA VAL A 309 12.28 18.40 -0.57
C VAL A 309 12.04 18.22 0.93
N ARG A 310 10.79 18.36 1.40
CA ARG A 310 10.45 18.11 2.81
C ARG A 310 10.72 16.66 3.20
N GLN A 311 10.42 15.69 2.35
CA GLN A 311 10.75 14.28 2.59
C GLN A 311 12.26 14.05 2.68
N SER A 312 13.05 14.64 1.77
CA SER A 312 14.51 14.53 1.81
C SER A 312 15.10 15.14 3.09
N ILE A 313 14.53 16.25 3.58
CA ILE A 313 14.95 16.84 4.86
C ILE A 313 14.55 15.93 6.03
N TYR A 314 13.31 15.43 6.05
CA TYR A 314 12.86 14.52 7.11
C TYR A 314 13.72 13.26 7.18
N ASN A 315 14.07 12.68 6.03
CA ASN A 315 14.82 11.43 5.93
C ASN A 315 16.35 11.61 5.77
N HIS A 316 16.88 12.82 5.99
CA HIS A 316 18.25 13.17 5.62
C HIS A 316 19.32 12.27 6.26
N GLU A 317 19.15 11.84 7.51
CA GLU A 317 20.11 10.94 8.16
C GLU A 317 20.22 9.60 7.45
N ASN A 318 19.08 9.02 7.04
CA ASN A 318 19.06 7.75 6.32
C ASN A 318 19.59 7.92 4.90
N LEU A 319 19.28 9.04 4.23
CA LEU A 319 19.84 9.38 2.93
C LEU A 319 21.37 9.50 3.00
N VAL A 320 21.90 10.19 4.01
CA VAL A 320 23.35 10.32 4.21
C VAL A 320 23.98 8.95 4.47
N LYS A 321 23.41 8.14 5.38
CA LYS A 321 23.89 6.76 5.64
C LYS A 321 23.89 5.93 4.36
N PHE A 322 22.83 6.02 3.56
CA PHE A 322 22.72 5.32 2.29
C PHE A 322 23.76 5.79 1.29
N CYS A 323 23.94 7.10 1.09
CA CYS A 323 24.94 7.66 0.18
C CYS A 323 26.37 7.30 0.60
N LEU A 324 26.64 7.24 1.90
CA LEU A 324 27.95 6.87 2.45
C LEU A 324 28.19 5.35 2.51
N ARG A 325 27.21 4.51 2.12
CA ARG A 325 27.36 3.04 2.23
C ARG A 325 28.52 2.46 1.41
N GLY A 326 28.93 3.17 0.35
CA GLY A 326 30.08 2.83 -0.49
C GLY A 326 31.37 3.56 -0.12
N VAL A 327 31.35 4.44 0.88
CA VAL A 327 32.52 5.20 1.33
C VAL A 327 33.17 4.43 2.48
N GLY A 328 34.14 3.56 2.17
CA GLY A 328 34.84 2.75 3.16
C GLY A 328 35.55 1.52 2.57
N SER A 329 36.06 0.66 3.45
CA SER A 329 36.79 -0.57 3.10
C SER A 329 35.95 -1.55 2.27
N PRO A 330 36.57 -2.37 1.39
CA PRO A 330 35.87 -3.39 0.61
C PRO A 330 35.05 -4.34 1.48
N GLY A 331 33.78 -4.55 1.13
CA GLY A 331 32.88 -5.47 1.85
C GLY A 331 31.48 -5.49 1.23
N PHE A 332 30.68 -6.50 1.59
CA PHE A 332 29.28 -6.56 1.18
C PHE A 332 28.49 -5.43 1.86
N PRO A 333 27.76 -4.58 1.11
CA PRO A 333 26.90 -3.57 1.72
C PRO A 333 25.83 -4.25 2.57
N LYS A 334 25.65 -3.79 3.80
CA LYS A 334 24.63 -4.31 4.75
C LYS A 334 23.18 -4.09 4.29
N VAL A 335 22.97 -3.34 3.21
CA VAL A 335 21.66 -3.00 2.65
C VAL A 335 21.69 -3.32 1.16
N SER A 336 20.83 -4.24 0.72
CA SER A 336 20.62 -4.54 -0.69
C SER A 336 19.71 -3.46 -1.29
N ALA A 337 20.30 -2.49 -1.95
CA ALA A 337 19.66 -1.73 -3.01
C ALA A 337 20.64 -1.72 -4.18
N PRO A 338 20.19 -1.93 -5.43
CA PRO A 338 21.06 -1.72 -6.58
C PRO A 338 21.72 -0.35 -6.43
N LEU A 339 23.05 -0.30 -6.60
CA LEU A 339 23.75 0.98 -6.64
C LEU A 339 23.13 1.76 -7.81
N ALA A 340 22.61 2.96 -7.56
CA ALA A 340 22.19 3.91 -8.60
C ALA A 340 23.39 4.47 -9.42
N GLY A 341 24.51 3.75 -9.42
CA GLY A 341 25.72 4.05 -10.17
C GLY A 341 25.78 3.15 -11.39
N GLN A 342 26.05 3.79 -12.53
CA GLN A 342 26.18 3.22 -13.88
C GLN A 342 26.54 1.73 -13.92
N LYS A 343 25.75 0.97 -14.70
CA LYS A 343 26.22 -0.28 -15.30
C LYS A 343 27.54 0.02 -16.02
N THR A 344 28.66 -0.30 -15.40
CA THR A 344 29.95 -0.31 -16.08
C THR A 344 30.19 -1.71 -16.62
N ASN A 345 30.06 -1.79 -17.95
CA ASN A 345 30.41 -2.85 -18.91
C ASN A 345 29.85 -4.25 -18.70
#